data_AF-A0A3E0UDE7-F1
#
_entry.id   AF-A0A3E0UDE7-F1
#
_cell.length_a   1.000
_cell.length_b   1.000
_cell.length_c   1.000
_cell.angle_alpha   90.00
_cell.angle_beta   90.00
_cell.angle_gamma   90.00
#
_symmetry.space_group_name_H-M   'P 1'
#
loop_
_entity.id
_entity.type
_entity.pdbx_description
1 polymer ?
#
loop_
_entity_poly.entity_id
_entity_poly.type
_entity_poly.pdbx_seq_one_letter_code
_entity_poly.pdbx_strand_id
1 'polypeptide(L)'
;MLTSVIFYFVVGFQLWLVSHHYAKRACHGLIALQHTSTPMESNVEQQKPVDFAKFISLFKRANQVIFSLGLSSLALLLYWELELNFQPPNMFAVLLFMVQLAPFAFIDVTEKRHFQWLKQVIHQPKRSGSIVKRTLLTFVPLKLMLIALACILLTIAFDLSIHANQQPLWQGFNEQALHRSITLIITNGLLFALVFKTIYSQKKDPQQAQANHLDRVKYTVQSLFYLSIAMSCYFTLQSLLVALAAEHWSAGATAVYAVVVAYASVGNRVRCMNNTTI
;
A
#
# COMPACT_ATOMS: atom_id res chain seq x y z
N MET A 1 -15.88 25.43 -1.31
CA MET A 1 -17.04 24.97 -2.12
C MET A 1 -16.58 23.94 -3.16
N LEU A 2 -16.07 24.31 -4.35
CA LEU A 2 -15.68 23.31 -5.36
C LEU A 2 -14.52 22.39 -4.91
N THR A 3 -13.50 22.96 -4.25
CA THR A 3 -12.39 22.20 -3.66
C THR A 3 -12.85 21.21 -2.60
N SER A 4 -13.77 21.63 -1.74
CA SER A 4 -14.41 20.82 -0.71
C SER A 4 -15.17 19.64 -1.33
N VAL A 5 -15.97 19.88 -2.38
CA VAL A 5 -16.71 18.83 -3.08
C VAL A 5 -15.78 17.76 -3.65
N ILE A 6 -14.67 18.18 -4.28
CA ILE A 6 -13.67 17.25 -4.81
C ILE A 6 -13.05 16.43 -3.68
N PHE A 7 -12.69 17.06 -2.56
CA PHE A 7 -12.16 16.36 -1.40
C PHE A 7 -13.12 15.28 -0.89
N TYR A 8 -14.39 15.61 -0.61
CA TYR A 8 -15.37 14.64 -0.11
C TYR A 8 -15.63 13.51 -1.11
N PHE A 9 -15.71 13.84 -2.40
CA PHE A 9 -15.88 12.82 -3.44
C PHE A 9 -14.70 11.86 -3.48
N VAL A 10 -13.46 12.37 -3.49
CA VAL A 10 -12.25 11.55 -3.55
C VAL A 10 -12.08 10.71 -2.27
N VAL A 11 -12.33 11.28 -1.09
CA VAL A 11 -12.25 10.53 0.17
C VAL A 11 -13.37 9.48 0.27
N GLY A 12 -14.58 9.82 -0.17
CA GLY A 12 -15.69 8.86 -0.26
C GLY A 12 -15.35 7.71 -1.21
N PHE A 13 -14.76 8.02 -2.36
CA PHE A 13 -14.29 7.02 -3.31
C PHE A 13 -13.15 6.16 -2.72
N GLN A 14 -12.18 6.78 -2.04
CA GLN A 14 -11.11 6.06 -1.32
C GLN A 14 -11.68 5.08 -0.31
N LEU A 15 -12.64 5.53 0.52
CA LEU A 15 -13.30 4.73 1.54
C LEU A 15 -14.03 3.52 0.95
N TRP A 16 -14.81 3.75 -0.10
CA TRP A 16 -15.48 2.67 -0.83
C TRP A 16 -14.48 1.71 -1.47
N LEU A 17 -13.44 2.22 -2.13
CA LEU A 17 -12.46 1.42 -2.85
C LEU A 17 -11.68 0.48 -1.92
N VAL A 18 -11.21 0.96 -0.77
CA VAL A 18 -10.39 0.16 0.16
C VAL A 18 -11.26 -0.72 1.05
N SER A 19 -12.18 -0.12 1.81
CA SER A 19 -12.94 -0.83 2.85
C SER A 19 -14.08 -1.68 2.31
N HIS A 20 -14.55 -1.44 1.09
CA HIS A 20 -15.60 -2.25 0.48
C HIS A 20 -15.08 -3.08 -0.70
N HIS A 21 -14.60 -2.44 -1.76
CA HIS A 21 -14.25 -3.14 -3.00
C HIS A 21 -13.06 -4.08 -2.83
N TYR A 22 -11.93 -3.58 -2.32
CA TYR A 22 -10.75 -4.42 -2.09
C TYR A 22 -10.93 -5.40 -0.93
N ALA A 23 -11.62 -5.02 0.14
CA ALA A 23 -11.94 -5.93 1.23
C ALA A 23 -12.76 -7.14 0.74
N LYS A 24 -13.79 -6.92 -0.09
CA LYS A 24 -14.60 -8.01 -0.66
C LYS A 24 -13.76 -8.96 -1.52
N ARG A 25 -12.92 -8.41 -2.40
CA ARG A 25 -12.02 -9.24 -3.24
C ARG A 25 -10.97 -9.98 -2.41
N ALA A 26 -10.39 -9.35 -1.39
CA ALA A 26 -9.46 -10.01 -0.48
C ALA A 26 -10.13 -11.17 0.27
N CYS A 27 -11.39 -11.02 0.70
CA CYS A 27 -12.15 -12.12 1.30
C CYS A 27 -12.30 -13.31 0.35
N HIS A 28 -12.61 -13.06 -0.93
CA HIS A 28 -12.72 -14.14 -1.92
C HIS A 28 -11.40 -14.88 -2.09
N GLY A 29 -10.28 -14.16 -2.17
CA GLY A 29 -8.94 -14.76 -2.24
C GLY A 29 -8.61 -15.58 -1.00
N LEU A 30 -8.99 -15.12 0.20
CA LEU A 30 -8.79 -15.88 1.46
C LEU A 30 -9.63 -17.16 1.52
N ILE A 31 -10.88 -17.10 1.08
CA ILE A 31 -11.76 -18.29 1.02
C ILE A 31 -11.17 -19.31 0.05
N ALA A 32 -10.70 -18.87 -1.12
CA ALA A 32 -10.07 -19.77 -2.09
C ALA A 32 -8.81 -20.45 -1.51
N LEU A 33 -7.93 -19.70 -0.83
CA LEU A 33 -6.76 -20.26 -0.15
C LEU A 33 -7.13 -21.30 0.91
N GLN A 34 -8.23 -21.11 1.65
CA GLN A 34 -8.69 -22.08 2.63
C GLN A 34 -9.02 -23.44 1.98
N HIS A 35 -9.55 -23.44 0.76
CA HIS A 35 -9.92 -24.67 0.04
C HIS A 35 -8.72 -25.33 -0.64
N THR A 36 -7.76 -24.56 -1.16
CA THR A 36 -6.58 -25.11 -1.85
C THR A 36 -5.53 -25.66 -0.88
N SER A 37 -5.38 -25.06 0.31
CA SER A 37 -4.33 -25.42 1.27
C SER A 37 -4.72 -26.53 2.25
N THR A 38 -5.93 -27.10 2.17
CA THR A 38 -6.29 -28.29 2.94
C THR A 38 -5.78 -29.55 2.25
N PRO A 39 -4.81 -30.29 2.84
CA PRO A 39 -4.36 -31.55 2.27
C PRO A 39 -5.54 -32.52 2.21
N MET A 40 -5.80 -33.08 1.02
CA MET A 40 -6.90 -34.04 0.80
C MET A 40 -6.66 -35.39 1.50
N GLU A 41 -5.44 -35.64 1.94
CA GLU A 41 -5.03 -36.82 2.68
C GLU A 41 -4.12 -36.40 3.84
N SER A 42 -4.65 -36.35 5.05
CA SER A 42 -3.93 -36.83 6.24
C SER A 42 -4.82 -36.67 7.46
N ASN A 43 -4.86 -37.71 8.28
CA ASN A 43 -5.47 -37.78 9.62
C ASN A 43 -4.85 -36.80 10.64
N VAL A 44 -4.27 -35.69 10.19
CA VAL A 44 -3.66 -34.67 11.04
C VAL A 44 -4.73 -33.63 11.34
N GLU A 45 -5.66 -34.03 12.19
CA GLU A 45 -6.58 -33.16 12.93
C GLU A 45 -5.82 -32.33 14.01
N GLN A 46 -4.53 -32.05 13.78
CA GLN A 46 -3.77 -31.16 14.66
C GLN A 46 -4.34 -29.75 14.49
N GLN A 47 -4.85 -29.23 15.60
CA GLN A 47 -5.38 -27.87 15.76
C GLN A 47 -4.73 -26.88 14.79
N LYS A 48 -5.48 -26.48 13.76
CA LYS A 48 -5.07 -25.38 12.89
C LYS A 48 -4.77 -24.18 13.80
N PRO A 49 -3.59 -23.54 13.67
CA PRO A 49 -3.22 -22.43 14.55
C PRO A 49 -4.11 -21.19 14.35
N VAL A 50 -4.89 -21.16 13.25
CA VAL A 50 -5.82 -20.09 12.94
C VAL A 50 -7.13 -20.71 12.45
N ASP A 51 -8.22 -20.38 13.15
CA ASP A 51 -9.58 -20.62 12.69
C ASP A 51 -9.88 -19.64 11.55
N PHE A 52 -9.68 -20.09 10.30
CA PHE A 52 -9.84 -19.26 9.11
C PHE A 52 -11.24 -18.68 8.96
N ALA A 53 -12.28 -19.42 9.38
CA ALA A 53 -13.65 -18.94 9.31
C ALA A 53 -13.88 -17.76 10.26
N LYS A 54 -13.42 -17.88 11.51
CA LYS A 54 -13.45 -16.76 12.47
C LYS A 54 -12.62 -15.58 11.98
N PHE A 55 -11.44 -15.84 11.43
CA PHE A 55 -10.56 -14.81 10.88
C PHE A 55 -11.22 -14.01 9.73
N ILE A 56 -11.82 -14.71 8.76
CA ILE A 56 -12.54 -14.06 7.65
C ILE A 56 -13.71 -13.24 8.17
N SER A 57 -14.45 -13.75 9.17
CA SER A 57 -15.55 -13.01 9.78
C SER A 57 -15.08 -11.74 10.49
N LEU A 58 -13.96 -11.80 11.21
CA LEU A 58 -13.35 -10.64 11.89
C LEU A 58 -12.87 -9.60 10.88
N PHE A 59 -12.21 -10.05 9.80
CA PHE A 59 -11.76 -9.15 8.73
C PHE A 59 -12.95 -8.44 8.04
N LYS A 60 -14.04 -9.15 7.76
CA LYS A 60 -15.27 -8.55 7.21
C LYS A 60 -15.86 -7.52 8.17
N ARG A 61 -16.02 -7.86 9.45
CA ARG A 61 -16.54 -6.95 10.48
C ARG A 61 -15.67 -5.72 10.66
N ALA A 62 -14.34 -5.88 10.72
CA ALA A 62 -13.41 -4.77 10.84
C ALA A 62 -13.54 -3.78 9.67
N ASN A 63 -13.59 -4.28 8.43
CA ASN A 63 -13.79 -3.42 7.26
C ASN A 63 -15.16 -2.74 7.23
N GLN A 64 -16.23 -3.41 7.67
CA GLN A 64 -17.57 -2.82 7.80
C GLN A 64 -17.62 -1.72 8.86
N VAL A 65 -16.98 -1.94 10.01
CA VAL A 65 -16.86 -0.94 11.08
C VAL A 65 -16.07 0.28 10.59
N ILE A 66 -14.92 0.07 9.94
CA ILE A 66 -14.11 1.16 9.36
C ILE A 66 -14.90 1.91 8.29
N PHE A 67 -15.65 1.21 7.43
CA PHE A 67 -16.50 1.85 6.42
C PHE A 67 -17.57 2.73 7.06
N SER A 68 -18.26 2.21 8.08
CA SER A 68 -19.35 2.93 8.77
C SER A 68 -18.83 4.14 9.56
N LEU A 69 -17.72 3.98 10.28
CA LEU A 69 -17.05 5.07 11.01
C LEU A 69 -16.47 6.12 10.06
N GLY A 70 -15.88 5.68 8.95
CA GLY A 70 -15.35 6.58 7.91
C GLY A 70 -16.45 7.39 7.21
N LEU A 71 -17.61 6.79 6.96
CA LEU A 71 -18.74 7.48 6.37
C LEU A 71 -19.35 8.48 7.36
N SER A 72 -19.47 8.08 8.62
CA SER A 72 -19.99 8.93 9.70
C SER A 72 -19.08 10.14 9.94
N SER A 73 -17.75 9.96 9.95
CA SER A 73 -16.80 11.06 10.11
C SER A 73 -16.79 12.00 8.91
N LEU A 74 -16.97 11.48 7.69
CA LEU A 74 -17.08 12.31 6.48
C LEU A 74 -18.36 13.15 6.50
N ALA A 75 -19.50 12.57 6.90
CA ALA A 75 -20.76 13.30 7.05
C ALA A 75 -20.67 14.39 8.14
N LEU A 76 -20.02 14.08 9.26
CA LEU A 76 -19.83 15.01 10.36
C LEU A 76 -18.87 16.17 10.00
N LEU A 77 -17.80 15.88 9.24
CA LEU A 77 -16.94 16.93 8.67
C LEU A 77 -17.70 17.83 7.70
N LEU A 78 -18.53 17.27 6.84
CA LEU A 78 -19.36 18.04 5.92
C LEU A 78 -20.34 18.95 6.66
N TYR A 79 -20.97 18.45 7.73
CA TYR A 79 -21.84 19.25 8.58
C TYR A 79 -21.08 20.42 9.24
N TRP A 80 -19.90 20.17 9.81
CA TRP A 80 -19.08 21.23 10.40
C TRP A 80 -18.56 22.24 9.37
N GLU A 81 -18.27 21.82 8.14
CA GLU A 81 -17.91 22.77 7.08
C GLU A 81 -19.08 23.69 6.73
N LEU A 82 -20.29 23.14 6.60
CA LEU A 82 -21.48 23.92 6.24
C LEU A 82 -21.92 24.88 7.35
N GLU A 83 -21.87 24.44 8.61
CA GLU A 83 -22.38 25.21 9.75
C GLU A 83 -21.31 26.15 10.35
N LEU A 84 -20.05 25.71 10.42
CA LEU A 84 -18.98 26.40 11.14
C LEU A 84 -17.89 26.97 10.21
N ASN A 85 -18.03 26.86 8.89
CA ASN A 85 -17.00 27.19 7.91
C ASN A 85 -15.64 26.50 8.21
N PHE A 86 -15.69 25.32 8.83
CA PHE A 86 -14.52 24.53 9.19
C PHE A 86 -13.92 23.87 7.94
N GLN A 87 -12.65 24.14 7.64
CA GLN A 87 -11.96 23.51 6.52
C GLN A 87 -11.50 22.09 6.87
N PRO A 88 -11.63 21.12 5.95
CA PRO A 88 -11.21 19.75 6.20
C PRO A 88 -9.69 19.67 6.44
N PRO A 89 -9.24 18.96 7.49
CA PRO A 89 -7.83 18.89 7.81
C PRO A 89 -7.07 18.06 6.77
N ASN A 90 -5.92 18.58 6.31
CA ASN A 90 -5.09 17.96 5.27
C ASN A 90 -4.73 16.49 5.53
N MET A 91 -4.51 16.12 6.80
CA MET A 91 -4.10 14.76 7.17
C MET A 91 -5.26 13.77 7.26
N PHE A 92 -6.52 14.22 7.21
CA PHE A 92 -7.68 13.35 7.44
C PHE A 92 -7.71 12.15 6.48
N ALA A 93 -7.52 12.39 5.18
CA ALA A 93 -7.54 11.34 4.17
C ALA A 93 -6.46 10.27 4.40
N VAL A 94 -5.26 10.68 4.82
CA VAL A 94 -4.14 9.78 5.13
C VAL A 94 -4.37 9.02 6.42
N LEU A 95 -4.86 9.66 7.48
CA LEU A 95 -5.18 8.99 8.73
C LEU A 95 -6.27 7.94 8.52
N LEU A 96 -7.33 8.30 7.80
CA LEU A 96 -8.38 7.37 7.41
C LEU A 96 -7.80 6.21 6.59
N PHE A 97 -6.92 6.51 5.61
CA PHE A 97 -6.25 5.48 4.82
C PHE A 97 -5.42 4.51 5.67
N MET A 98 -4.65 5.01 6.64
CA MET A 98 -3.84 4.18 7.53
C MET A 98 -4.71 3.23 8.37
N VAL A 99 -5.84 3.73 8.89
CA VAL A 99 -6.83 2.90 9.60
C VAL A 99 -7.41 1.84 8.66
N GLN A 100 -7.71 2.19 7.41
CA GLN A 100 -8.22 1.25 6.39
C GLN A 100 -7.20 0.16 6.01
N LEU A 101 -5.90 0.43 6.12
CA LEU A 101 -4.85 -0.56 5.83
C LEU A 101 -4.64 -1.56 6.97
N ALA A 102 -5.05 -1.25 8.20
CA ALA A 102 -4.81 -2.10 9.36
C ALA A 102 -5.38 -3.54 9.21
N PRO A 103 -6.63 -3.75 8.72
CA PRO A 103 -7.14 -5.09 8.45
C PRO A 103 -6.30 -5.86 7.41
N PHE A 104 -5.76 -5.18 6.40
CA PHE A 104 -4.92 -5.81 5.37
C PHE A 104 -3.54 -6.20 5.92
N ALA A 105 -2.96 -5.38 6.78
CA ALA A 105 -1.74 -5.72 7.51
C ALA A 105 -1.96 -6.95 8.40
N PHE A 106 -3.14 -7.07 9.02
CA PHE A 106 -3.49 -8.23 9.83
C PHE A 106 -3.57 -9.52 9.00
N ILE A 107 -4.13 -9.48 7.78
CA ILE A 107 -4.06 -10.60 6.81
C ILE A 107 -2.62 -11.03 6.55
N ASP A 108 -1.72 -10.08 6.39
CA ASP A 108 -0.33 -10.34 6.08
C ASP A 108 0.39 -11.14 7.18
N VAL A 109 0.07 -10.84 8.43
CA VAL A 109 0.64 -11.52 9.60
C VAL A 109 0.05 -12.92 9.74
N THR A 110 -1.27 -13.08 9.56
CA THR A 110 -1.92 -14.39 9.68
C THR A 110 -1.54 -15.32 8.52
N GLU A 111 -1.44 -14.81 7.29
CA GLU A 111 -0.97 -15.55 6.12
C GLU A 111 0.44 -16.12 6.39
N LYS A 112 1.36 -15.30 6.94
CA LYS A 112 2.72 -15.76 7.30
C LYS A 112 2.70 -16.86 8.36
N ARG A 113 1.91 -16.70 9.43
CA ARG A 113 1.78 -17.71 10.49
C ARG A 113 1.22 -19.02 9.94
N HIS A 114 0.20 -18.94 9.09
CA HIS A 114 -0.40 -20.12 8.47
C HIS A 114 0.62 -20.89 7.61
N PHE A 115 1.37 -20.20 6.75
CA PHE A 115 2.38 -20.84 5.92
C PHE A 115 3.58 -21.39 6.71
N GLN A 116 3.95 -20.75 7.83
CA GLN A 116 4.95 -21.31 8.73
C GLN A 116 4.50 -22.63 9.35
N TRP A 117 3.24 -22.72 9.78
CA TRP A 117 2.66 -23.97 10.26
C TRP A 117 2.57 -25.03 9.16
N LEU A 118 2.15 -24.65 7.96
CA LEU A 118 2.07 -25.58 6.83
C LEU A 118 3.43 -26.20 6.49
N LYS A 119 4.54 -25.45 6.65
CA LYS A 119 5.91 -25.98 6.52
C LYS A 119 6.29 -26.99 7.59
N GLN A 120 5.73 -26.89 8.80
CA GLN A 120 6.00 -27.83 9.88
C GLN A 120 5.25 -29.15 9.68
N VAL A 121 4.00 -29.06 9.19
CA VAL A 121 3.12 -30.22 9.00
C VAL A 121 3.44 -30.99 7.72
N ILE A 122 3.76 -30.31 6.61
CA ILE A 122 4.09 -30.98 5.36
C ILE A 122 5.56 -31.39 5.35
N HIS A 123 5.84 -32.66 5.60
CA HIS A 123 7.13 -33.27 5.30
C HIS A 123 7.26 -33.49 3.78
N GLN A 124 7.84 -32.54 3.06
CA GLN A 124 8.18 -32.73 1.64
C GLN A 124 9.56 -33.40 1.49
N PRO A 125 9.66 -34.63 0.94
CA PRO A 125 10.92 -35.35 0.79
C PRO A 125 11.80 -34.87 -0.39
N LYS A 126 11.31 -33.99 -1.28
CA LYS A 126 12.08 -33.50 -2.43
C LYS A 126 12.02 -31.98 -2.59
N ARG A 127 13.12 -31.32 -2.24
CA ARG A 127 13.35 -29.90 -2.46
C ARG A 127 13.81 -29.69 -3.91
N SER A 128 12.86 -29.51 -4.84
CA SER A 128 13.20 -29.12 -6.21
C SER A 128 13.71 -27.67 -6.23
N GLY A 129 15.02 -27.51 -6.36
CA GLY A 129 15.69 -26.22 -6.48
C GLY A 129 15.78 -25.79 -7.93
N SER A 130 14.98 -24.82 -8.34
CA SER A 130 15.21 -24.11 -9.60
C SER A 130 16.16 -22.94 -9.33
N ILE A 131 17.32 -22.95 -9.97
CA ILE A 131 18.34 -21.90 -9.88
C ILE A 131 17.95 -20.80 -10.86
N VAL A 132 17.24 -19.78 -10.36
CA VAL A 132 17.00 -18.54 -11.12
C VAL A 132 17.85 -17.44 -10.51
N LYS A 133 18.62 -16.74 -11.35
CA LYS A 133 19.41 -15.58 -10.94
C LYS A 133 18.47 -14.50 -10.43
N ARG A 134 18.60 -14.13 -9.15
CA ARG A 134 17.77 -13.11 -8.50
C ARG A 134 18.46 -11.76 -8.57
N THR A 135 18.32 -11.06 -9.70
CA THR A 135 18.76 -9.66 -9.82
C THR A 135 17.54 -8.74 -9.92
N LEU A 136 17.72 -7.47 -9.55
CA LEU A 136 16.70 -6.42 -9.69
C LEU A 136 16.14 -6.36 -11.12
N LEU A 137 17.01 -6.43 -12.11
CA LEU A 137 16.66 -6.37 -13.54
C LEU A 137 15.81 -7.56 -14.03
N THR A 138 15.82 -8.68 -13.32
CA THR A 138 14.94 -9.82 -13.62
C THR A 138 13.48 -9.49 -13.29
N PHE A 139 13.24 -8.67 -12.27
CA PHE A 139 11.90 -8.37 -11.77
C PHE A 139 11.39 -6.99 -12.23
N VAL A 140 12.30 -6.05 -12.49
CA VAL A 140 11.95 -4.68 -12.83
C VAL A 140 12.64 -4.26 -14.12
N PRO A 141 11.90 -3.74 -15.11
CA PRO A 141 12.51 -3.21 -16.31
C PRO A 141 13.38 -1.99 -15.95
N LEU A 142 14.57 -1.90 -16.52
CA LEU A 142 15.52 -0.79 -16.29
C LEU A 142 14.86 0.59 -16.44
N LYS A 143 13.95 0.73 -17.42
CA LYS A 143 13.18 1.96 -17.65
C LYS A 143 12.44 2.42 -16.39
N LEU A 144 11.77 1.51 -15.67
CA LEU A 144 11.01 1.86 -14.46
C LEU A 144 11.95 2.29 -13.33
N MET A 145 13.11 1.65 -13.20
CA MET A 145 14.12 2.04 -12.22
C MET A 145 14.67 3.44 -12.48
N LEU A 146 15.00 3.75 -13.74
CA LEU A 146 15.48 5.06 -14.14
C LEU A 146 14.43 6.15 -13.95
N ILE A 147 13.16 5.87 -14.27
CA ILE A 147 12.05 6.80 -14.03
C ILE A 147 11.91 7.09 -12.53
N ALA A 148 11.91 6.07 -11.67
CA ALA A 148 11.81 6.28 -10.23
C ALA A 148 12.98 7.11 -9.68
N LEU A 149 14.21 6.80 -10.10
CA LEU A 149 15.39 7.57 -9.70
C LEU A 149 15.31 9.02 -10.19
N ALA A 150 14.93 9.24 -11.46
CA ALA A 150 14.76 10.56 -12.02
C ALA A 150 13.67 11.36 -11.28
N CYS A 151 12.54 10.74 -10.94
CA CYS A 151 11.48 11.38 -10.16
C CYS A 151 11.98 11.84 -8.78
N ILE A 152 12.76 11.03 -8.08
CA ILE A 152 13.33 11.40 -6.77
C ILE A 152 14.26 12.61 -6.93
N LEU A 153 15.21 12.54 -7.86
CA LEU A 153 16.17 13.61 -8.09
C LEU A 153 15.51 14.91 -8.54
N LEU A 154 14.54 14.82 -9.46
CA LEU A 154 13.77 15.97 -9.93
C LEU A 154 12.94 16.58 -8.81
N THR A 155 12.34 15.78 -7.94
CA THR A 155 11.57 16.29 -6.79
C THR A 155 12.46 17.12 -5.87
N ILE A 156 13.66 16.61 -5.53
CA ILE A 156 14.60 17.33 -4.67
C ILE A 156 15.11 18.61 -5.36
N ALA A 157 15.51 18.52 -6.63
CA ALA A 157 15.97 19.67 -7.40
C ALA A 157 14.89 20.75 -7.55
N PHE A 158 13.65 20.33 -7.77
CA PHE A 158 12.50 21.23 -7.85
C PHE A 158 12.24 21.93 -6.52
N ASP A 159 12.24 21.18 -5.41
CA ASP A 159 11.99 21.75 -4.09
C ASP A 159 13.06 22.79 -3.72
N LEU A 160 14.32 22.50 -4.03
CA LEU A 160 15.44 23.44 -3.92
C LEU A 160 15.25 24.67 -4.80
N SER A 161 14.86 24.50 -6.07
CA SER A 161 14.73 25.63 -7.01
C SER A 161 13.65 26.63 -6.61
N ILE A 162 12.53 26.15 -6.08
CA ILE A 162 11.40 27.01 -5.67
C ILE A 162 11.70 27.74 -4.37
N HIS A 163 12.36 27.07 -3.43
CA HIS A 163 12.56 27.62 -2.08
C HIS A 163 13.93 28.29 -1.90
N ALA A 164 14.75 28.35 -2.95
CA ALA A 164 16.10 28.94 -2.93
C ALA A 164 16.14 30.40 -2.45
N ASN A 165 15.08 31.18 -2.68
CA ASN A 165 15.00 32.59 -2.31
C ASN A 165 14.37 32.84 -0.92
N GLN A 166 13.90 31.79 -0.24
CA GLN A 166 13.34 31.89 1.11
C GLN A 166 14.45 31.76 2.16
N GLN A 167 14.22 32.23 3.40
CA GLN A 167 15.24 32.25 4.45
C GLN A 167 15.88 30.85 4.61
N PRO A 168 17.16 30.70 4.26
CA PRO A 168 17.79 29.38 4.22
C PRO A 168 18.18 28.97 5.64
N LEU A 169 17.70 27.81 6.08
CA LEU A 169 18.16 27.16 7.31
C LEU A 169 19.51 26.46 7.09
N TRP A 170 19.67 25.81 5.93
CA TRP A 170 20.93 25.16 5.55
C TRP A 170 21.04 24.99 4.03
N GLN A 171 22.12 25.51 3.42
CA GLN A 171 22.45 25.34 1.99
C GLN A 171 21.27 25.55 1.00
N GLY A 172 20.41 26.54 1.24
CA GLY A 172 19.26 26.84 0.36
C GLY A 172 17.98 26.05 0.65
N PHE A 173 17.98 25.17 1.66
CA PHE A 173 16.75 24.54 2.15
C PHE A 173 16.03 25.43 3.17
N ASN A 174 14.72 25.60 2.95
CA ASN A 174 13.77 26.02 3.99
C ASN A 174 13.38 24.81 4.88
N GLU A 175 12.89 25.03 6.10
CA GLU A 175 12.48 24.02 7.09
C GLU A 175 11.54 22.97 6.47
N GLN A 176 10.52 23.46 5.76
CA GLN A 176 9.52 22.60 5.11
C GLN A 176 10.11 21.77 3.97
N ALA A 177 10.98 22.38 3.14
CA ALA A 177 11.64 21.70 2.03
C ALA A 177 12.63 20.63 2.51
N LEU A 178 13.34 20.93 3.61
CA LEU A 178 14.25 20.01 4.27
C LEU A 178 13.47 18.80 4.82
N HIS A 179 12.37 19.03 5.54
CA HIS A 179 11.54 17.96 6.07
C HIS A 179 10.96 17.06 4.96
N ARG A 180 10.47 17.65 3.85
CA ARG A 180 9.99 16.90 2.67
C ARG A 180 11.10 16.06 2.05
N SER A 181 12.28 16.64 1.84
CA SER A 181 13.43 15.96 1.23
C SER A 181 13.94 14.80 2.09
N ILE A 182 14.08 15.01 3.41
CA ILE A 182 14.45 13.94 4.34
C ILE A 182 13.40 12.82 4.33
N THR A 183 12.11 13.17 4.40
CA THR A 183 11.02 12.19 4.36
C THR A 183 11.05 11.38 3.07
N LEU A 184 11.28 12.02 1.92
CA LEU A 184 11.40 11.37 0.63
C LEU A 184 12.58 10.40 0.59
N ILE A 185 13.77 10.81 1.05
CA ILE A 185 14.98 9.97 1.07
C ILE A 185 14.78 8.76 1.98
N ILE A 186 14.33 8.99 3.23
CA ILE A 186 14.12 7.91 4.21
C ILE A 186 13.07 6.93 3.69
N THR A 187 11.94 7.42 3.18
CA THR A 187 10.86 6.54 2.74
C THR A 187 11.25 5.74 1.50
N ASN A 188 11.96 6.34 0.53
CA ASN A 188 12.49 5.59 -0.61
C ASN A 188 13.56 4.59 -0.20
N GLY A 189 14.40 4.90 0.79
CA GLY A 189 15.33 3.96 1.40
C GLY A 189 14.61 2.75 2.03
N LEU A 190 13.50 2.98 2.73
CA LEU A 190 12.65 1.92 3.28
C LEU A 190 12.00 1.08 2.17
N LEU A 191 11.46 1.72 1.12
CA LEU A 191 10.90 1.01 -0.04
C LEU A 191 11.96 0.13 -0.71
N PHE A 192 13.19 0.64 -0.86
CA PHE A 192 14.31 -0.11 -1.41
C PHE A 192 14.71 -1.31 -0.54
N ALA A 193 14.74 -1.14 0.79
CA ALA A 193 14.95 -2.25 1.71
C ALA A 193 13.85 -3.32 1.60
N LEU A 194 12.58 -2.90 1.41
CA LEU A 194 11.46 -3.81 1.15
C LEU A 194 11.59 -4.54 -0.19
N VAL A 195 12.06 -3.87 -1.25
CA VAL A 195 12.35 -4.50 -2.54
C VAL A 195 13.39 -5.60 -2.36
N PHE A 196 14.52 -5.29 -1.71
CA PHE A 196 15.56 -6.29 -1.47
C PHE A 196 15.06 -7.47 -0.65
N LYS A 197 14.35 -7.21 0.45
CA LYS A 197 13.74 -8.25 1.28
C LYS A 197 12.77 -9.12 0.49
N THR A 198 12.05 -8.55 -0.48
CA THR A 198 11.10 -9.27 -1.33
C THR A 198 11.81 -10.16 -2.35
N ILE A 199 12.85 -9.66 -3.02
CA ILE A 199 13.65 -10.42 -4.00
C ILE A 199 14.33 -11.63 -3.35
N TYR A 200 14.90 -11.43 -2.16
CA TYR A 200 15.57 -12.50 -1.41
C TYR A 200 14.62 -13.35 -0.55
N SER A 201 13.31 -13.08 -0.61
CA SER A 201 12.33 -13.85 0.15
C SER A 201 12.26 -15.30 -0.34
N GLN A 202 12.11 -16.22 0.61
CA GLN A 202 11.85 -17.63 0.31
C GLN A 202 10.38 -17.83 -0.05
N LYS A 203 10.04 -18.94 -0.72
CA LYS A 203 8.65 -19.32 -0.95
C LYS A 203 7.90 -19.37 0.38
N LYS A 204 6.74 -18.72 0.44
CA LYS A 204 5.87 -18.78 1.61
C LYS A 204 5.13 -20.12 1.64
N ASP A 205 4.51 -20.48 0.52
CA ASP A 205 3.79 -21.73 0.35
C ASP A 205 4.72 -22.86 -0.18
N PRO A 206 4.83 -24.00 0.53
CA PRO A 206 5.59 -25.17 0.07
C PRO A 206 5.07 -25.79 -1.24
N GLN A 207 3.77 -25.70 -1.51
CA GLN A 207 3.13 -26.31 -2.69
C GLN A 207 3.14 -25.39 -3.91
N GLN A 208 3.47 -24.11 -3.72
CA GLN A 208 3.48 -23.14 -4.80
C GLN A 208 4.59 -23.42 -5.84
N ALA A 209 4.19 -23.44 -7.11
CA ALA A 209 5.10 -23.51 -8.25
C ALA A 209 6.13 -22.35 -8.21
N GLN A 210 7.38 -22.63 -8.59
CA GLN A 210 8.45 -21.62 -8.57
C GLN A 210 8.12 -20.42 -9.48
N ALA A 211 7.52 -20.65 -10.64
CA ALA A 211 7.10 -19.59 -11.56
C ALA A 211 6.14 -18.60 -10.88
N ASN A 212 5.07 -19.12 -10.25
CA ASN A 212 4.07 -18.31 -9.55
C ASN A 212 4.68 -17.48 -8.40
N HIS A 213 5.69 -18.02 -7.70
CA HIS A 213 6.44 -17.25 -6.68
C HIS A 213 7.23 -16.11 -7.31
N LEU A 214 7.94 -16.35 -8.42
CA LEU A 214 8.72 -15.32 -9.11
C LEU A 214 7.83 -14.23 -9.70
N ASP A 215 6.66 -14.57 -10.24
CA ASP A 215 5.69 -13.59 -10.71
C ASP A 215 5.13 -12.74 -9.57
N ARG A 216 4.81 -13.36 -8.42
CA ARG A 216 4.39 -12.61 -7.21
C ARG A 216 5.49 -11.63 -6.77
N VAL A 217 6.75 -12.06 -6.75
CA VAL A 217 7.90 -11.19 -6.44
C VAL A 217 7.98 -10.06 -7.47
N LYS A 218 7.88 -10.35 -8.77
CA LYS A 218 7.90 -9.37 -9.86
C LYS A 218 6.85 -8.28 -9.65
N TYR A 219 5.58 -8.64 -9.49
CA TYR A 219 4.49 -7.67 -9.31
C TYR A 219 4.65 -6.85 -8.02
N THR A 220 5.06 -7.50 -6.92
CA THR A 220 5.28 -6.81 -5.64
C THR A 220 6.40 -5.78 -5.78
N VAL A 221 7.54 -6.16 -6.36
CA VAL A 221 8.66 -5.24 -6.55
C VAL A 221 8.26 -4.09 -7.48
N GLN A 222 7.60 -4.35 -8.61
CA GLN A 222 7.12 -3.31 -9.52
C GLN A 222 6.16 -2.33 -8.83
N SER A 223 5.26 -2.83 -7.97
CA SER A 223 4.36 -1.97 -7.19
C SER A 223 5.10 -1.00 -6.26
N LEU A 224 6.22 -1.43 -5.66
CA LEU A 224 7.05 -0.59 -4.80
C LEU A 224 7.74 0.54 -5.59
N PHE A 225 8.14 0.29 -6.84
CA PHE A 225 8.65 1.35 -7.73
C PHE A 225 7.55 2.35 -8.14
N TYR A 226 6.33 1.87 -8.43
CA TYR A 226 5.21 2.79 -8.70
C TYR A 226 4.84 3.63 -7.47
N LEU A 227 4.92 3.07 -6.26
CA LEU A 227 4.73 3.79 -5.00
C LEU A 227 5.79 4.90 -4.82
N SER A 228 7.06 4.60 -5.13
CA SER A 228 8.16 5.57 -5.11
C SER A 228 7.91 6.75 -6.07
N ILE A 229 7.48 6.45 -7.30
CA ILE A 229 7.12 7.47 -8.30
C ILE A 229 5.94 8.31 -7.80
N ALA A 230 4.86 7.68 -7.34
CA ALA A 230 3.67 8.38 -6.84
C ALA A 230 3.99 9.31 -5.67
N MET A 231 4.83 8.87 -4.73
CA MET A 231 5.29 9.69 -3.61
C MET A 231 6.10 10.90 -4.07
N SER A 232 6.99 10.72 -5.05
CA SER A 232 7.79 11.81 -5.62
C SER A 232 6.91 12.86 -6.31
N CYS A 233 5.95 12.41 -7.12
CA CYS A 233 4.95 13.29 -7.74
C CYS A 233 4.10 14.03 -6.69
N TYR A 234 3.70 13.37 -5.62
CA TYR A 234 2.94 13.98 -4.53
C TYR A 234 3.73 15.09 -3.83
N PHE A 235 4.99 14.85 -3.46
CA PHE A 235 5.81 15.88 -2.82
C PHE A 235 6.10 17.06 -3.76
N THR A 236 6.31 16.80 -5.05
CA THR A 236 6.43 17.85 -6.07
C THR A 236 5.15 18.69 -6.15
N LEU A 237 3.98 18.05 -6.17
CA LEU A 237 2.69 18.73 -6.17
C LEU A 237 2.48 19.58 -4.92
N GLN A 238 2.83 19.06 -3.73
CA GLN A 238 2.75 19.83 -2.49
C GLN A 238 3.67 21.06 -2.50
N SER A 239 4.90 20.91 -3.01
CA SER A 239 5.83 22.03 -3.19
C SER A 239 5.26 23.08 -4.15
N LEU A 240 4.64 22.65 -5.26
CA LEU A 240 3.98 23.54 -6.21
C LEU A 240 2.77 24.27 -5.62
N LEU A 241 1.95 23.59 -4.81
CA LEU A 241 0.78 24.22 -4.17
C LEU A 241 1.20 25.33 -3.20
N VAL A 242 2.29 25.13 -2.45
CA VAL A 242 2.87 26.17 -1.60
C VAL A 242 3.39 27.33 -2.45
N ALA A 243 4.11 27.05 -3.53
CA ALA A 243 4.65 28.09 -4.42
C ALA A 243 3.58 28.96 -5.07
N LEU A 244 2.41 28.39 -5.37
CA LEU A 244 1.27 29.08 -5.97
C LEU A 244 0.30 29.68 -4.94
N ALA A 245 0.61 29.61 -3.63
CA ALA A 245 -0.31 29.98 -2.54
C ALA A 245 -1.69 29.29 -2.64
N ALA A 246 -1.72 28.08 -3.21
CA ALA A 246 -2.91 27.28 -3.47
C ALA A 246 -3.10 26.16 -2.43
N GLU A 247 -2.69 26.42 -1.18
CA GLU A 247 -2.70 25.43 -0.08
C GLU A 247 -4.09 24.88 0.23
N HIS A 248 -5.17 25.61 -0.09
CA HIS A 248 -6.54 25.11 0.05
C HIS A 248 -6.84 23.84 -0.79
N TRP A 249 -5.99 23.49 -1.76
CA TRP A 249 -6.07 22.23 -2.52
C TRP A 249 -5.30 21.06 -1.88
N SER A 250 -4.49 21.29 -0.85
CA SER A 250 -3.60 20.26 -0.30
C SER A 250 -4.35 19.07 0.29
N ALA A 251 -5.54 19.28 0.87
CA ALA A 251 -6.38 18.20 1.38
C ALA A 251 -6.86 17.29 0.23
N GLY A 252 -7.32 17.89 -0.87
CA GLY A 252 -7.75 17.16 -2.07
C GLY A 252 -6.60 16.41 -2.73
N ALA A 253 -5.43 17.05 -2.87
CA ALA A 253 -4.23 16.41 -3.41
C ALA A 253 -3.78 15.19 -2.58
N THR A 254 -3.84 15.33 -1.25
CA THR A 254 -3.54 14.24 -0.32
C THR A 254 -4.52 13.06 -0.45
N ALA A 255 -5.82 13.34 -0.63
CA ALA A 255 -6.82 12.31 -0.87
C ALA A 255 -6.60 11.58 -2.20
N VAL A 256 -6.28 12.31 -3.28
CA VAL A 256 -5.96 11.72 -4.59
C VAL A 256 -4.73 10.82 -4.49
N TYR A 257 -3.68 11.28 -3.80
CA TYR A 257 -2.50 10.49 -3.54
C TYR A 257 -2.83 9.19 -2.79
N ALA A 258 -3.67 9.24 -1.75
CA ALA A 258 -4.10 8.06 -1.02
C ALA A 258 -4.84 7.04 -1.91
N VAL A 259 -5.70 7.50 -2.84
CA VAL A 259 -6.36 6.63 -3.84
C VAL A 259 -5.35 5.96 -4.78
N VAL A 260 -4.36 6.71 -5.28
CA VAL A 260 -3.31 6.18 -6.16
C VAL A 260 -2.48 5.12 -5.42
N VAL A 261 -2.09 5.40 -4.17
CA VAL A 261 -1.35 4.45 -3.32
C VAL A 261 -2.19 3.20 -3.02
N ALA A 262 -3.48 3.37 -2.70
CA ALA A 262 -4.41 2.26 -2.48
C ALA A 262 -4.48 1.34 -3.71
N TYR A 263 -4.59 1.94 -4.89
CA TYR A 263 -4.64 1.21 -6.16
C TYR A 263 -3.33 0.46 -6.45
N ALA A 264 -2.19 1.14 -6.32
CA ALA A 264 -0.87 0.57 -6.61
C ALA A 264 -0.46 -0.52 -5.61
N SER A 265 -0.82 -0.36 -4.33
CA SER A 265 -0.46 -1.27 -3.24
C SER A 265 -1.50 -2.39 -3.05
N VAL A 266 -2.66 -2.06 -2.49
CA VAL A 266 -3.69 -3.03 -2.13
C VAL A 266 -4.32 -3.66 -3.37
N GLY A 267 -4.60 -2.83 -4.39
CA GLY A 267 -5.21 -3.29 -5.64
C GLY A 267 -4.39 -4.34 -6.37
N ASN A 268 -3.08 -4.13 -6.51
CA ASN A 268 -2.19 -5.11 -7.15
C ASN A 268 -2.11 -6.42 -6.36
N ARG A 269 -2.02 -6.33 -5.03
CA ARG A 269 -1.96 -7.53 -4.18
C ARG A 269 -3.21 -8.39 -4.30
N VAL A 270 -4.38 -7.76 -4.23
CA VAL A 270 -5.67 -8.44 -4.32
C VAL A 270 -5.85 -9.10 -5.70
N ARG A 271 -5.37 -8.48 -6.78
CA ARG A 271 -5.35 -9.09 -8.12
C ARG A 271 -4.44 -10.31 -8.18
N CYS A 272 -3.25 -10.25 -7.58
CA CYS A 272 -2.35 -11.40 -7.52
C CYS A 272 -2.96 -12.59 -6.77
N MET A 273 -3.68 -12.37 -5.67
CA MET A 273 -4.33 -13.45 -4.91
C MET A 273 -5.38 -14.20 -5.73
N ASN A 274 -6.13 -13.50 -6.59
CA ASN A 274 -7.14 -14.14 -7.45
C ASN A 274 -6.55 -14.82 -8.70
N ASN A 275 -5.35 -14.45 -9.14
CA ASN A 275 -4.70 -15.07 -10.30
C ASN A 275 -3.93 -16.35 -9.93
N THR A 276 -3.65 -16.58 -8.64
CA THR A 276 -2.98 -17.79 -8.16
C THR A 276 -3.92 -18.96 -7.88
N THR A 277 -5.23 -18.81 -8.14
CA THR A 277 -6.26 -19.85 -7.91
C THR A 277 -6.67 -20.58 -9.19
N ILE A 278 -5.69 -21.02 -9.98
CA ILE A 278 -5.88 -21.97 -11.09
C ILE A 278 -4.93 -23.13 -10.88
#